data_AF-A0A2E9A8F1-F1
#
_entry.id   AF-A0A2E9A8F1-F1
#
_cell.length_a   1.000
_cell.length_b   1.000
_cell.length_c   1.000
_cell.angle_alpha   90.00
_cell.angle_beta   90.00
_cell.angle_gamma   90.00
#
_symmetry.space_group_name_H-M   'P 1'
#
loop_
_entity.id
_entity.type
_entity.pdbx_description
1 polymer ?
#
loop_
_entity_poly.entity_id
_entity_poly.type
_entity_poly.pdbx_seq_one_letter_code
_entity_poly.pdbx_strand_id
1 'polypeptide(L)' 'MPVITPVFKEIKDGKARIVSFFSKKARGAMARHIIQNRLTDPADLQGFTAGGYRYEADGSDSETMLFTRDYPEA' A
#
# COMPACT_ATOMS: atom_id res chain seq x y z
N MET A 1 3.88 17.92 12.36
CA MET A 1 4.25 17.25 11.08
C MET A 1 3.07 16.39 10.67
N PRO A 2 2.63 16.44 9.41
CA PRO A 2 1.59 15.55 8.91
C PRO A 2 2.10 14.10 8.95
N VAL A 3 1.24 13.16 9.33
CA VAL A 3 1.57 11.73 9.38
C VAL A 3 0.81 11.04 8.27
N ILE A 4 1.53 10.32 7.40
CA ILE A 4 0.93 9.59 6.29
C ILE A 4 0.96 8.11 6.62
N THR A 5 -0.21 7.49 6.57
CA THR A 5 -0.44 6.10 6.95
C THR A 5 -0.76 5.27 5.70
N PRO A 6 0.18 4.47 5.20
CA PRO A 6 -0.11 3.51 4.13
C PRO A 6 -0.93 2.34 4.68
N VAL A 7 -2.08 2.10 4.07
CA VAL A 7 -3.02 1.03 4.40
C VAL A 7 -3.05 0.01 3.26
N PHE A 8 -2.78 -1.25 3.59
CA PHE A 8 -2.76 -2.35 2.62
C PHE A 8 -3.99 -3.23 2.81
N LYS A 9 -4.80 -3.37 1.76
CA LYS A 9 -5.98 -4.23 1.73
C LYS A 9 -5.89 -5.22 0.57
N GLU A 10 -6.53 -6.37 0.73
CA GLU A 10 -6.70 -7.39 -0.29
C GLU A 10 -8.17 -7.45 -0.70
N ILE A 11 -8.44 -7.49 -2.01
CA ILE A 11 -9.76 -7.68 -2.57
C ILE A 11 -10.01 -9.18 -2.64
N LYS A 12 -10.96 -9.67 -1.84
CA LYS A 12 -11.44 -11.05 -1.88
C LYS A 12 -12.97 -11.02 -2.00
N ASP A 13 -13.52 -11.70 -3.01
CA ASP A 13 -14.96 -11.73 -3.29
C ASP A 13 -15.57 -10.32 -3.43
N GLY A 14 -14.85 -9.40 -4.09
CA GLY A 14 -15.28 -8.00 -4.28
C GLY A 14 -15.22 -7.13 -3.01
N LYS A 15 -14.70 -7.64 -1.89
CA LYS A 15 -14.55 -6.89 -0.63
C LYS A 15 -13.08 -6.70 -0.26
N ALA A 16 -12.68 -5.46 -0.05
CA ALA A 16 -11.35 -5.12 0.46
C ALA A 16 -11.24 -5.43 1.96
N ARG A 17 -10.30 -6.30 2.35
CA ARG A 17 -10.01 -6.67 3.75
C ARG A 17 -8.53 -6.59 4.03
N ILE A 18 -8.16 -6.25 5.26
CA ILE A 18 -6.76 -6.25 5.68
C ILE A 18 -6.36 -7.68 6.05
N VAL A 19 -5.43 -8.28 5.32
CA VAL A 19 -4.86 -9.59 5.68
C VAL A 19 -3.50 -9.40 6.35
N SER A 20 -3.47 -9.49 7.68
CA SER A 20 -2.31 -9.17 8.53
C SER A 20 -0.96 -9.71 8.06
N PHE A 21 -0.89 -10.94 7.54
CA PHE A 21 0.35 -11.52 7.02
C PHE A 21 0.92 -10.73 5.83
N PHE A 22 0.05 -10.39 4.88
CA PHE A 22 0.43 -9.65 3.69
C PHE A 22 0.64 -8.17 4.01
N SER A 23 -0.21 -7.57 4.84
CA SER A 23 -0.05 -6.19 5.29
C SER A 23 1.29 -5.97 5.99
N LYS A 24 1.77 -6.92 6.81
CA LYS A 24 3.10 -6.86 7.44
C LYS A 24 4.22 -6.90 6.40
N LYS A 25 4.13 -7.80 5.41
CA LYS A 25 5.11 -7.90 4.31
C LYS A 25 5.12 -6.64 3.44
N ALA A 26 3.95 -6.09 3.15
CA ALA A 26 3.78 -4.90 2.34
C ALA A 26 4.40 -3.66 2.99
N ARG A 27 4.21 -3.46 4.30
CA ARG A 27 4.87 -2.40 5.06
C ARG A 27 6.39 -2.48 4.98
N GLY A 28 6.96 -3.69 5.12
CA GLY A 28 8.39 -3.90 4.96
C GLY A 28 8.88 -3.61 3.53
N ALA A 29 8.12 -4.04 2.52
CA ALA A 29 8.42 -3.76 1.12
C ALA A 29 8.35 -2.26 0.80
N MET A 30 7.37 -1.54 1.36
CA MET A 30 7.25 -0.09 1.20
C MET A 30 8.42 0.64 1.87
N ALA A 31 8.78 0.29 3.10
CA ALA A 31 9.96 0.85 3.76
C ALA A 31 11.24 0.63 2.93
N ARG A 32 11.40 -0.58 2.36
CA ARG A 32 12.51 -0.87 1.43
C ARG A 32 12.46 0.00 0.18
N HIS A 33 11.28 0.17 -0.42
CA HIS A 33 11.10 0.98 -1.63
C HIS A 33 11.47 2.45 -1.39
N ILE A 34 11.05 3.02 -0.26
CA ILE A 34 11.41 4.39 0.15
C ILE A 34 12.92 4.55 0.23
N ILE A 35 13.60 3.64 0.94
CA ILE A 35 15.04 3.71 1.15
C ILE A 35 15.80 3.52 -0.16
N GLN A 36 15.39 2.55 -0.99
CA GLN A 36 16.08 2.22 -2.24
C GLN A 36 15.98 3.34 -3.28
N ASN A 37 14.81 3.95 -3.41
CA ASN A 37 14.59 5.04 -4.36
C ASN A 37 14.88 6.42 -3.78
N ARG A 38 15.25 6.49 -2.49
CA ARG A 38 15.52 7.72 -1.74
C ARG A 38 14.38 8.73 -1.87
N LEU A 39 13.15 8.23 -1.72
CA LEU A 39 11.96 9.05 -1.86
C LEU A 39 11.93 10.15 -0.79
N THR A 40 11.69 11.38 -1.21
CA THR A 40 11.59 12.55 -0.33
C THR A 40 10.20 13.17 -0.35
N ASP A 41 9.43 12.93 -1.41
CA ASP A 41 8.05 13.40 -1.53
C ASP A 41 7.08 12.24 -1.22
N PRO A 42 6.08 12.45 -0.34
CA PRO A 42 5.03 11.46 -0.15
C PRO A 42 4.26 11.08 -1.41
N ALA A 43 4.14 11.97 -2.39
CA ALA A 43 3.47 11.69 -3.66
C ALA A 43 4.13 10.51 -4.40
N ASP A 44 5.45 10.32 -4.23
CA ASP A 44 6.18 9.23 -4.87
C ASP A 44 5.74 7.84 -4.35
N LEU A 45 5.15 7.77 -3.15
CA LEU A 45 4.63 6.51 -2.59
C LEU A 45 3.48 5.93 -3.41
N GLN A 46 2.79 6.75 -4.19
CA GLN A 46 1.72 6.29 -5.09
C GLN A 46 2.25 5.32 -6.16
N GLY A 47 3.55 5.40 -6.50
CA GLY A 47 4.22 4.50 -7.43
C GLY A 47 4.56 3.11 -6.87
N PHE A 48 4.21 2.83 -5.61
CA PHE A 48 4.50 1.54 -5.00
C PHE A 48 3.66 0.41 -5.62
N THR A 49 4.34 -0.53 -6.28
CA THR A 49 3.71 -1.69 -6.96
C THR A 49 4.18 -3.06 -6.45
N ALA A 50 5.02 -3.10 -5.41
CA ALA A 50 5.65 -4.34 -4.97
C ALA A 50 4.62 -5.31 -4.40
N GLY A 51 4.70 -6.60 -4.77
CA GLY A 51 3.81 -7.65 -4.22
C GLY A 51 2.39 -7.63 -4.78
N GLY A 52 2.18 -6.95 -5.92
CA GLY A 52 0.90 -6.86 -6.62
C GLY A 52 -0.02 -5.77 -6.08
N TYR A 53 0.46 -4.93 -5.15
CA TYR A 53 -0.30 -3.79 -4.67
C TYR A 53 -0.38 -2.69 -5.72
N ARG A 54 -1.49 -1.96 -5.71
CA ARG A 54 -1.73 -0.78 -6.52
C ARG A 54 -2.32 0.31 -5.64
N TYR A 55 -1.92 1.54 -5.89
CA TYR A 55 -2.51 2.71 -5.24
C TYR A 55 -3.95 2.92 -5.71
N GLU A 56 -4.87 3.17 -4.77
CA GLU A 56 -6.28 3.45 -5.04
C GLU A 56 -6.61 4.88 -4.59
N ALA A 57 -6.80 5.77 -5.57
CA ALA A 57 -7.08 7.18 -5.32
C ALA A 57 -8.43 7.38 -4.60
N ASP A 58 -9.46 6.62 -4.97
CA ASP A 58 -10.83 6.76 -4.41
C ASP A 58 -10.91 6.49 -2.90
N GLY A 59 -9.97 5.72 -2.35
CA GLY A 59 -9.91 5.41 -0.92
C GLY A 59 -8.73 6.06 -0.20
N SER A 60 -8.01 6.95 -0.86
CA SER A 60 -6.86 7.66 -0.30
C SER A 60 -7.21 9.11 0.00
N ASP A 61 -6.66 9.64 1.08
CA ASP A 61 -6.77 11.04 1.49
C ASP A 61 -5.38 11.62 1.80
N SER A 62 -5.33 12.84 2.35
CA SER A 62 -4.08 13.52 2.68
C SER A 62 -3.25 12.83 3.77
N GLU A 63 -3.86 11.98 4.60
CA GLU A 63 -3.22 11.29 5.72
C GLU A 63 -3.16 9.77 5.53
N THR A 64 -3.94 9.20 4.61
CA THR A 64 -4.12 7.77 4.41
C THR A 64 -3.94 7.42 2.94
N MET A 65 -2.96 6.57 2.64
CA MET A 65 -2.76 6.05 1.29
C MET A 65 -3.23 4.61 1.22
N LEU A 66 -4.28 4.35 0.45
CA LEU A 66 -4.84 3.03 0.27
C LEU A 66 -4.14 2.30 -0.88
N PHE A 67 -3.64 1.11 -0.56
CA PHE A 67 -3.08 0.17 -1.52
C PHE A 67 -3.91 -1.10 -1.51
N THR A 68 -4.43 -1.49 -2.67
CA THR A 68 -5.20 -2.73 -2.83
C THR A 68 -4.45 -3.71 -3.71
N ARG A 69 -4.77 -4.99 -3.56
CA ARG A 69 -4.36 -6.03 -4.50
C ARG A 69 -5.42 -7.13 -4.55
N ASP A 70 -5.42 -7.91 -5.61
CA ASP A 70 -6.24 -9.10 -5.67
C ASP A 70 -5.72 -10.16 -4.69
N TYR A 71 -6.65 -10.85 -4.01
CA TYR A 71 -6.29 -12.01 -3.23
C TYR A 71 -5.80 -13.10 -4.20
N PRO A 72 -4.56 -13.61 -4.05
CA PRO A 72 -4.09 -14.66 -4.94
C PRO A 72 -5.00 -15.88 -4.78
N GLU A 73 -5.74 -16.20 -5.84
CA GLU A 73 -6.40 -17.51 -5.96
C GLU A 73 -5.29 -18.56 -6.08
N ALA A 74 -5.38 -19.58 -5.23
CA ALA A 74 -4.38 -20.64 -5.11
C ALA A 74 -4.42 -21.57 -6.33
#